data_AF-A0A2N0SKI9-F1
#
_entry.id   AF-A0A2N0SKI9-F1
#
_cell.length_a   1.000
_cell.length_b   1.000
_cell.length_c   1.000
_cell.angle_alpha   90.00
_cell.angle_beta   90.00
_cell.angle_gamma   90.00
#
_symmetry.space_group_name_H-M   'P 1'
#
loop_
_entity.id
_entity.type
_entity.pdbx_description
1 polymer ?
#
loop_
_entity_poly.entity_id
_entity_poly.type
_entity_poly.pdbx_seq_one_letter_code
_entity_poly.pdbx_strand_id
1 'polypeptide(L)'
;MISSVSEPPYKLRANLTPYQRITTTCLLGGIWGFILGSREGAKRSSLQYLAERAHILPKTKEQWYLYHRNKNYKVILGAVKVGLPYAAKMSSLCFLYSGLETTLDFIRKENDIINSLIAGIISGTIVSGICK
;
A
#
# COMPACT_ATOMS: atom_id res chain seq x y z
N MET A 1 27.86 -8.28 10.69
CA MET A 1 28.65 -7.98 9.48
C MET A 1 27.83 -7.04 8.62
N ILE A 2 27.85 -5.74 8.93
CA ILE A 2 27.13 -4.73 8.15
C ILE A 2 28.04 -4.45 6.96
N SER A 3 27.60 -4.84 5.76
CA SER A 3 28.32 -4.59 4.53
C SER A 3 28.59 -3.08 4.41
N SER A 4 29.85 -2.72 4.13
CA SER A 4 30.23 -1.39 3.69
C SER A 4 29.54 -1.15 2.34
N VAL A 5 28.33 -0.59 2.39
CA VAL A 5 27.61 -0.14 1.20
C VAL A 5 28.48 0.95 0.58
N SER A 6 29.07 0.65 -0.58
CA SER A 6 29.81 1.63 -1.37
C SER A 6 28.95 2.88 -1.52
N GLU A 7 29.44 4.02 -1.04
CA GLU A 7 28.71 5.28 -1.22
C GLU A 7 28.49 5.50 -2.72
N PRO A 8 27.25 5.77 -3.16
CA PRO A 8 26.98 5.99 -4.57
C PRO A 8 27.73 7.26 -5.05
N PRO A 9 28.12 7.34 -6.33
CA PRO A 9 28.87 8.47 -6.89
C PRO A 9 28.03 9.75 -7.06
N TYR A 10 26.90 9.85 -6.37
CA TYR A 10 25.96 10.97 -6.41
C TYR A 10 25.46 11.28 -4.99
N LYS A 11 24.98 12.50 -4.77
CA LYS A 11 24.56 12.97 -3.46
C LYS A 11 23.43 12.09 -2.89
N LEU A 12 23.45 11.75 -1.62
CA LEU A 12 22.36 10.97 -1.02
C LEU A 12 21.11 11.84 -0.86
N ARG A 13 19.95 11.35 -1.29
CA ARG A 13 18.66 11.96 -0.91
C ARG A 13 18.25 11.45 0.47
N ALA A 14 17.83 12.37 1.34
CA ALA A 14 17.45 12.09 2.73
C ALA A 14 18.52 11.36 3.57
N ASN A 15 19.81 11.44 3.19
CA ASN A 15 20.93 10.73 3.83
C ASN A 15 20.72 9.21 3.96
N LEU A 16 19.92 8.62 3.05
CA LEU A 16 19.64 7.19 3.03
C LEU A 16 20.35 6.54 1.84
N THR A 17 20.88 5.33 2.05
CA THR A 17 21.41 4.55 0.94
C THR A 17 20.28 4.18 -0.04
N PRO A 18 20.57 3.96 -1.33
CA PRO A 18 19.53 3.67 -2.33
C PRO A 18 18.68 2.44 -1.96
N TYR A 19 19.31 1.40 -1.40
CA TYR A 19 18.63 0.21 -0.92
C TYR A 19 17.68 0.49 0.25
N GLN A 20 18.13 1.29 1.23
CA GLN A 20 17.28 1.72 2.35
C GLN A 20 16.10 2.56 1.85
N ARG A 21 16.33 3.48 0.91
CA ARG A 21 15.27 4.34 0.35
C ARG A 21 14.18 3.53 -0.34
N ILE A 22 14.55 2.56 -1.17
CA ILE A 22 13.58 1.71 -1.87
C ILE A 22 12.79 0.86 -0.86
N THR A 23 13.48 0.25 0.11
CA THR A 23 12.81 -0.60 1.12
C THR A 23 11.87 0.21 2.01
N THR A 24 12.27 1.38 2.52
CA THR A 24 11.40 2.24 3.34
C THR A 24 10.20 2.74 2.57
N THR A 25 10.40 3.20 1.32
CA THR A 25 9.30 3.72 0.48
C THR A 25 8.29 2.63 0.14
N CYS A 26 8.78 1.43 -0.20
CA CYS A 26 7.96 0.27 -0.51
C CYS A 26 7.13 -0.20 0.70
N LEU A 27 7.75 -0.25 1.88
CA LEU A 27 7.06 -0.63 3.13
C LEU A 27 5.98 0.38 3.51
N LEU A 28 6.30 1.68 3.48
CA LEU A 28 5.32 2.73 3.80
C LEU A 28 4.16 2.75 2.79
N GLY A 29 4.47 2.60 1.50
CA GLY A 29 3.47 2.49 0.44
C GLY A 29 2.54 1.28 0.63
N GLY A 30 3.11 0.13 1.00
CA GLY A 30 2.35 -1.09 1.30
C GLY A 30 1.43 -0.93 2.52
N ILE A 31 1.92 -0.34 3.61
CA ILE A 31 1.11 -0.06 4.81
C ILE A 31 -0.06 0.87 4.45
N TRP A 32 0.21 1.95 3.72
CA TRP A 32 -0.85 2.89 3.33
C TRP A 32 -1.87 2.26 2.39
N GLY A 33 -1.40 1.45 1.43
CA GLY A 33 -2.27 0.65 0.56
C GLY A 33 -3.15 -0.32 1.33
N PHE A 34 -2.58 -1.00 2.34
CA PHE A 34 -3.34 -1.90 3.20
C PHE A 34 -4.44 -1.15 3.98
N ILE A 35 -4.14 0.02 4.54
CA ILE A 35 -5.12 0.84 5.28
C ILE A 35 -6.28 1.26 4.37
N LEU A 36 -5.97 1.74 3.16
CA LEU A 36 -6.99 2.15 2.20
C LEU A 36 -7.85 0.97 1.74
N GLY A 37 -7.22 -0.15 1.36
CA GLY A 37 -7.94 -1.35 0.93
C GLY A 37 -8.75 -2.01 2.03
N SER A 38 -8.23 -2.05 3.26
CA SER A 38 -8.93 -2.61 4.42
C SER A 38 -10.15 -1.79 4.81
N ARG A 39 -10.07 -0.46 4.76
CA ARG A 39 -11.22 0.43 4.99
C ARG A 39 -12.34 0.17 3.98
N GLU A 40 -12.00 0.04 2.70
CA GLU A 40 -12.97 -0.24 1.65
C GLU A 40 -13.60 -1.64 1.80
N GLY A 41 -12.77 -2.66 2.06
CA GLY A 41 -13.24 -4.02 2.32
C GLY A 41 -14.12 -4.14 3.56
N ALA A 42 -13.76 -3.44 4.64
CA ALA A 42 -14.54 -3.37 5.88
C ALA A 42 -15.92 -2.73 5.64
N LYS A 43 -15.97 -1.62 4.90
CA LYS A 43 -17.23 -0.93 4.57
C LYS A 43 -18.15 -1.84 3.76
N ARG A 44 -17.64 -2.47 2.69
CA ARG A 44 -18.42 -3.37 1.82
C ARG A 44 -18.99 -4.57 2.58
N SER A 45 -18.15 -5.26 3.35
CA SER A 45 -18.56 -6.44 4.14
C SER A 45 -19.54 -6.07 5.27
N SER A 46 -19.39 -4.90 5.89
CA SER A 46 -20.35 -4.40 6.88
C SER A 46 -21.71 -4.14 6.24
N LEU A 47 -21.76 -3.46 5.09
CA LEU A 47 -23.02 -3.18 4.39
C LEU A 47 -23.70 -4.46 3.91
N GLN A 48 -22.93 -5.41 3.37
CA GLN A 48 -23.45 -6.72 2.99
C GLN A 48 -24.05 -7.46 4.20
N TYR A 49 -23.37 -7.47 5.34
CA TYR A 49 -23.89 -8.09 6.55
C TYR A 49 -25.20 -7.46 7.04
N LEU A 50 -25.31 -6.13 6.95
CA LEU A 50 -26.54 -5.42 7.29
C LEU A 50 -27.67 -5.76 6.32
N ALA A 51 -27.39 -5.86 5.02
CA ALA A 51 -28.36 -6.26 4.01
C ALA A 51 -28.85 -7.71 4.23
N GLU A 52 -27.93 -8.65 4.46
CA GLU A 52 -28.25 -10.06 4.74
C GLU A 52 -29.13 -10.22 5.99
N ARG A 53 -28.95 -9.36 7.00
CA ARG A 53 -29.63 -9.44 8.29
C ARG A 53 -30.67 -8.36 8.53
N ALA A 54 -31.08 -7.60 7.51
CA ALA A 54 -32.06 -6.52 7.66
C ALA A 54 -33.39 -6.99 8.27
N HIS A 55 -33.75 -8.27 8.05
CA HIS A 55 -34.96 -8.90 8.56
C HIS A 55 -34.80 -9.53 9.97
N ILE A 56 -33.57 -9.70 10.49
CA ILE A 56 -33.30 -10.35 11.78
C ILE A 56 -32.69 -9.34 12.75
N LEU A 57 -33.53 -8.83 13.65
CA LEU A 57 -33.10 -7.97 14.74
C LEU A 57 -32.85 -8.82 16.00
N PRO A 58 -31.75 -8.60 16.74
CA PRO A 58 -31.48 -9.33 17.98
C PRO A 58 -32.52 -8.96 19.04
N LYS A 59 -33.21 -9.96 19.61
CA LYS A 59 -34.24 -9.75 20.65
C LYS A 59 -33.73 -10.08 22.06
N THR A 60 -32.75 -10.97 22.17
CA THR A 60 -32.13 -11.36 23.46
C THR A 60 -30.71 -10.83 23.60
N LYS A 61 -30.21 -10.73 24.84
CA LYS A 61 -28.83 -10.30 25.13
C LYS A 61 -27.78 -11.21 24.46
N GLU A 62 -28.04 -12.51 24.48
CA GLU A 62 -27.16 -13.50 23.83
C GLU A 62 -27.10 -13.30 22.31
N GLN A 63 -28.26 -13.10 21.67
CA GLN A 63 -28.34 -12.82 20.24
C GLN A 63 -27.63 -11.51 19.86
N TRP A 64 -27.71 -10.48 20.72
CA TRP A 64 -27.00 -9.22 20.51
C TRP A 64 -25.48 -9.41 20.49
N TYR A 65 -24.94 -10.21 21.41
CA TYR A 65 -23.51 -10.53 21.45
C TYR A 65 -23.08 -11.32 20.21
N LEU A 66 -23.82 -12.38 19.87
CA LEU A 66 -23.53 -13.21 18.69
C LEU A 66 -23.61 -12.40 17.39
N TYR A 67 -24.53 -11.43 17.31
CA TYR A 67 -24.66 -10.52 16.19
C TYR A 67 -23.37 -9.71 16.01
N HIS A 68 -22.93 -8.97 17.03
CA HIS A 68 -21.74 -8.13 16.92
C HIS A 68 -20.45 -8.95 16.72
N ARG A 69 -20.33 -10.10 17.39
CA ARG A 69 -19.21 -11.03 17.18
C ARG A 69 -19.11 -11.49 15.73
N ASN A 70 -20.22 -11.95 15.15
CA ASN A 70 -20.24 -12.42 13.76
C ASN A 70 -20.02 -11.28 12.76
N LYS A 71 -20.53 -10.07 13.06
CA LYS A 71 -20.27 -8.88 12.25
C LYS A 71 -18.77 -8.56 12.21
N ASN A 72 -18.12 -8.54 13.37
CA ASN A 72 -16.69 -8.22 13.47
C ASN A 72 -15.84 -9.24 12.70
N TYR A 73 -16.14 -10.54 12.78
CA TYR A 73 -15.41 -11.55 12.00
C TYR A 73 -15.56 -11.35 10.49
N LYS A 74 -16.78 -11.14 9.98
CA LYS A 74 -17.00 -10.89 8.55
C LYS A 74 -16.32 -9.60 8.08
N VAL A 75 -16.36 -8.55 8.90
CA VAL A 75 -15.73 -7.26 8.60
C VAL A 75 -14.21 -7.37 8.54
N ILE A 76 -13.59 -8.05 9.51
CA ILE A 76 -12.14 -8.28 9.54
C ILE A 76 -11.70 -9.13 8.34
N LEU A 77 -12.43 -10.20 8.01
CA LEU A 77 -12.14 -11.02 6.84
C LEU A 77 -12.26 -10.23 5.53
N GLY A 78 -13.31 -9.41 5.39
CA GLY A 78 -13.49 -8.51 4.25
C GLY A 78 -12.37 -7.48 4.13
N ALA A 79 -11.94 -6.92 5.27
CA ALA A 79 -10.85 -5.96 5.34
C ALA A 79 -9.51 -6.57 4.88
N VAL A 80 -9.16 -7.77 5.36
CA VAL A 80 -7.91 -8.45 4.97
C VAL A 80 -7.95 -8.88 3.50
N LYS A 81 -9.09 -9.43 3.04
CA LYS A 81 -9.25 -9.92 1.66
C LYS A 81 -9.04 -8.82 0.62
N VAL A 82 -9.50 -7.59 0.89
CA VAL A 82 -9.31 -6.44 -0.01
C VAL A 82 -8.00 -5.70 0.30
N GLY A 83 -7.58 -5.64 1.56
CA GLY A 83 -6.37 -4.92 2.00
C GLY A 83 -5.08 -5.50 1.44
N LEU A 84 -4.90 -6.83 1.45
CA LEU A 84 -3.68 -7.49 0.96
C LEU A 84 -3.38 -7.19 -0.53
N PRO A 85 -4.31 -7.36 -1.49
CA PRO A 85 -4.03 -7.04 -2.88
C PRO A 85 -3.80 -5.54 -3.10
N TYR A 86 -4.45 -4.67 -2.33
CA TYR A 86 -4.20 -3.22 -2.36
C TYR A 86 -2.79 -2.86 -1.86
N ALA A 87 -2.33 -3.50 -0.78
CA ALA A 87 -0.98 -3.34 -0.26
C ALA A 87 0.07 -3.73 -1.30
N ALA A 88 -0.12 -4.88 -1.96
CA ALA A 88 0.77 -5.35 -3.02
C ALA A 88 0.81 -4.40 -4.22
N LYS A 89 -0.34 -3.88 -4.66
CA LYS A 89 -0.42 -2.89 -5.75
C LYS A 89 0.31 -1.60 -5.42
N MET A 90 0.07 -1.03 -4.23
CA MET A 90 0.73 0.21 -3.80
C MET A 90 2.23 0.03 -3.57
N SER A 91 2.63 -1.10 -2.98
CA SER A 91 4.04 -1.47 -2.79
C SER A 91 4.77 -1.62 -4.12
N SER A 92 4.15 -2.27 -5.13
CA SER A 92 4.69 -2.38 -6.48
C SER A 92 4.85 -1.01 -7.16
N LEU A 93 3.86 -0.12 -7.05
CA LEU A 93 3.95 1.25 -7.56
C LEU A 93 5.11 2.02 -6.91
N CYS A 94 5.22 1.97 -5.58
CA CYS A 94 6.30 2.62 -4.84
C CYS A 94 7.67 2.05 -5.19
N PHE A 95 7.77 0.74 -5.40
CA PHE A 95 9.01 0.09 -5.86
C PHE A 95 9.41 0.58 -7.25
N LEU A 96 8.47 0.61 -8.20
CA LEU A 96 8.72 1.11 -9.56
C LEU A 96 9.20 2.57 -9.53
N TYR A 97 8.50 3.44 -8.79
CA TYR A 97 8.88 4.84 -8.65
C TYR A 97 10.30 5.01 -8.06
N SER A 98 10.56 4.38 -6.91
CA SER A 98 11.84 4.54 -6.21
C SER A 98 13.01 3.89 -6.96
N GLY A 99 12.76 2.79 -7.67
CA GLY A 99 13.73 2.14 -8.55
C GLY A 99 14.10 3.01 -9.76
N LEU A 100 13.10 3.58 -10.44
CA LEU A 100 13.32 4.51 -11.56
C LEU A 100 14.07 5.76 -11.11
N GLU A 101 13.67 6.35 -9.99
CA GLU A 101 14.34 7.53 -9.44
C GLU A 101 15.82 7.22 -9.14
N THR A 102 16.09 6.11 -8.46
CA THR A 102 17.46 5.66 -8.17
C THR A 102 18.28 5.46 -9.44
N THR A 103 17.68 4.86 -10.47
CA THR A 103 18.35 4.59 -11.75
C THR A 103 18.71 5.89 -12.48
N LEU A 104 17.80 6.87 -12.48
CA LEU A 104 18.05 8.19 -13.07
C LEU A 104 19.13 8.97 -12.31
N ASP A 105 19.15 8.86 -10.97
CA ASP A 105 20.21 9.45 -10.14
C ASP A 105 21.59 8.86 -10.47
N PHE A 106 21.69 7.55 -10.71
CA PHE A 106 22.94 6.90 -11.13
C PHE A 106 23.41 7.37 -12.51
N ILE A 107 22.49 7.57 -13.46
CA ILE A 107 22.83 7.97 -14.84
C ILE A 107 23.28 9.44 -14.89
N ARG A 108 22.55 10.33 -14.21
CA ARG A 108 22.79 11.78 -14.28
C ARG A 108 23.76 12.29 -13.22
N LYS A 109 24.00 11.53 -12.15
CA LYS A 109 24.82 11.89 -10.98
C LYS A 109 24.39 13.19 -10.27
N GLU A 110 23.16 13.63 -10.52
CA GLU A 110 22.55 14.84 -9.96
C GLU A 110 21.27 14.52 -9.21
N ASN A 111 20.94 15.36 -8.22
CA ASN A 111 19.86 15.14 -7.27
C ASN A 111 18.62 16.00 -7.52
N ASP A 112 18.30 16.27 -8.77
CA ASP A 112 17.30 17.27 -9.11
C ASP A 112 15.86 16.75 -9.09
N ILE A 113 14.95 17.72 -9.05
CA ILE A 113 13.50 17.53 -9.17
C ILE A 113 13.13 16.87 -10.51
N ILE A 114 13.92 17.11 -11.56
CA ILE A 114 13.68 16.58 -12.91
C ILE A 114 13.71 15.05 -12.90
N ASN A 115 14.63 14.42 -12.14
CA ASN A 115 14.70 12.96 -12.04
C ASN A 115 13.45 12.39 -11.37
N SER A 116 13.00 13.01 -10.28
CA SER A 116 11.78 12.61 -9.58
C SER A 116 10.52 12.81 -10.44
N LEU A 117 10.49 13.86 -11.28
CA LEU A 117 9.39 14.13 -12.20
C LEU A 117 9.33 13.10 -13.34
N ILE A 118 10.47 12.80 -13.97
CA ILE A 118 10.56 11.77 -15.02
C ILE A 118 10.19 10.39 -14.46
N ALA A 119 10.70 10.03 -13.27
CA ALA A 119 10.33 8.79 -12.59
C ALA A 119 8.82 8.71 -12.31
N GLY A 120 8.19 9.82 -11.91
CA GLY A 120 6.75 9.94 -11.70
C GLY A 120 5.95 9.72 -13.00
N ILE A 121 6.35 10.36 -14.09
CA ILE A 121 5.68 10.20 -15.40
C ILE A 121 5.79 8.75 -15.87
N ILE A 122 6.98 8.15 -15.82
CA ILE A 122 7.20 6.78 -16.30
C ILE A 122 6.45 5.76 -15.43
N SER A 123 6.53 5.86 -14.11
CA SER A 123 5.79 4.95 -13.23
C SER A 123 4.27 5.09 -13.42
N GLY A 124 3.77 6.32 -13.58
CA GLY A 124 2.37 6.60 -13.85
C GLY A 124 1.87 6.02 -15.19
N THR A 125 2.64 6.17 -16.27
CA THR A 125 2.26 5.61 -17.59
C THR A 125 2.26 4.08 -17.56
N ILE A 126 3.22 3.45 -16.89
CA ILE A 126 3.26 1.99 -16.71
C ILE A 126 2.02 1.52 -15.95
N VAL A 127 1.72 2.13 -14.80
CA VAL A 127 0.58 1.72 -13.98
C VAL A 127 -0.75 1.97 -14.69
N SER A 128 -0.89 3.09 -15.40
CA SER A 128 -2.06 3.37 -16.23
C SER A 128 -2.28 2.31 -17.33
N GLY A 129 -1.19 1.84 -17.96
CA GLY A 129 -1.26 0.77 -18.95
C GLY A 129 -1.72 -0.58 -18.39
N ILE A 130 -1.36 -0.87 -17.13
CA ILE A 130 -1.73 -2.11 -16.43
C ILE A 130 -3.17 -2.03 -15.88
N CYS A 131 -3.58 -0.87 -15.37
CA CYS A 131 -4.91 -0.61 -14.83
C CYS A 131 -5.86 -0.04 -15.89
N LYS A 132 -6.12 -0.82 -16.94
CA LYS A 132 -7.26 -0.61 -17.84
C LYS A 132 -8.51 -1.31 -17.33
#